data_AF-A0A2U3L0K6-F1
#
_entry.id   AF-A0A2U3L0K6-F1
#
_cell.length_a   1.000
_cell.length_b   1.000
_cell.length_c   1.000
_cell.angle_alpha   90.00
_cell.angle_beta   90.00
_cell.angle_gamma   90.00
#
_symmetry.space_group_name_H-M   'P 1'
#
loop_
_entity.id
_entity.type
_entity.pdbx_description
1 polymer ?
#
loop_
_entity_poly.entity_id
_entity_poly.type
_entity_poly.pdbx_seq_one_letter_code
_entity_poly.pdbx_strand_id
1 'polypeptide(L)'
;MSAITVLLHTRNDALRLGRCLETVYPCDHILIVDHGSRDSTVQVAHEYGARVTAALPGAGPAHYVRSAAPGWILCLDPHESVSESLAASLYEWKLRAAGAAPGRAFSIFVREETADGWVQIPLAQTRLVPQDWHRWDGFLPQLDRSAVVLEGEILRFEFP
;
A
#
# COMPACT_ATOMS: atom_id res chain seq x y z
N MET A 1 -14.22 10.63 -9.32
CA MET A 1 -12.93 10.43 -8.64
C MET A 1 -12.64 8.94 -8.61
N SER A 2 -11.40 8.54 -8.83
CA SER A 2 -11.01 7.13 -8.74
C SER A 2 -10.77 6.77 -7.27
N ALA A 3 -11.46 5.74 -6.76
CA ALA A 3 -11.27 5.27 -5.40
C ALA A 3 -9.94 4.51 -5.26
N ILE A 4 -9.28 4.66 -4.10
CA ILE A 4 -8.07 3.93 -3.73
C ILE A 4 -8.38 3.07 -2.50
N THR A 5 -8.13 1.77 -2.61
CA THR A 5 -8.03 0.87 -1.45
C THR A 5 -6.57 0.65 -1.13
N VAL A 6 -6.13 0.91 0.10
CA VAL A 6 -4.82 0.41 0.56
C VAL A 6 -4.96 -1.06 0.95
N LEU A 7 -4.04 -1.89 0.46
CA LEU A 7 -3.93 -3.32 0.78
C LEU A 7 -2.66 -3.53 1.59
N LEU A 8 -2.81 -4.09 2.79
CA LEU A 8 -1.71 -4.50 3.66
C LEU A 8 -1.86 -5.97 4.04
N HIS A 9 -0.76 -6.70 4.00
CA HIS A 9 -0.65 -8.04 4.56
C HIS A 9 0.07 -7.95 5.90
N THR A 10 -0.51 -8.49 6.96
CA THR A 10 -0.03 -8.31 8.34
C THR A 10 0.20 -9.64 9.06
N ARG A 11 1.19 -9.69 9.95
CA ARG A 11 1.41 -10.78 10.90
C ARG A 11 2.24 -10.30 12.11
N ASN A 12 1.57 -10.02 13.21
CA ASN A 12 2.18 -9.45 14.42
C ASN A 12 2.86 -8.09 14.17
N ASP A 13 2.13 -7.18 13.53
CA ASP A 13 2.60 -5.85 13.16
C ASP A 13 1.98 -4.74 14.02
N ALA A 14 1.44 -5.05 15.20
CA ALA A 14 0.72 -4.09 16.04
C ALA A 14 1.53 -2.80 16.32
N LEU A 15 2.86 -2.94 16.50
CA LEU A 15 3.74 -1.82 16.80
C LEU A 15 3.98 -0.88 15.61
N ARG A 16 3.85 -1.39 14.38
CA ARG A 16 4.20 -0.67 13.14
C ARG A 16 2.98 -0.19 12.38
N LEU A 17 1.89 -0.97 12.47
CA LEU A 17 0.69 -0.77 11.68
C LEU A 17 0.04 0.60 11.93
N GLY A 18 0.03 1.09 13.17
CA GLY A 18 -0.55 2.40 13.49
C GLY A 18 0.08 3.53 12.66
N ARG A 19 1.42 3.61 12.66
CA ARG A 19 2.18 4.60 11.87
C ARG A 19 1.86 4.53 10.37
N CYS A 20 1.74 3.32 9.82
CA CYS A 20 1.32 3.14 8.44
C CYS A 20 -0.08 3.71 8.21
N LEU A 21 -1.05 3.32 9.03
CA LEU A 21 -2.46 3.66 8.86
C LEU A 21 -2.77 5.15 9.09
N GLU A 22 -1.96 5.87 9.88
CA GLU A 22 -2.07 7.33 10.01
C GLU A 22 -1.79 8.07 8.69
N THR A 23 -0.95 7.51 7.82
CA THR A 23 -0.50 8.18 6.60
C THR A 23 -1.34 7.87 5.35
N VAL A 24 -2.24 6.88 5.42
CA VAL A 24 -3.05 6.43 4.27
C VAL A 24 -4.37 7.20 4.14
N TYR A 25 -4.50 8.37 4.77
CA TYR A 25 -5.64 9.29 4.62
C TYR A 25 -6.01 9.69 3.17
N PRO A 26 -5.13 9.65 2.13
CA PRO A 26 -5.60 9.81 0.75
C PRO A 26 -6.41 8.61 0.22
N CYS A 27 -6.42 7.46 0.90
CA CYS A 27 -7.15 6.26 0.50
C CYS A 27 -8.60 6.28 1.01
N ASP A 28 -9.52 5.72 0.23
CA ASP A 28 -10.95 5.66 0.57
C ASP A 28 -11.30 4.41 1.41
N HIS A 29 -10.50 3.36 1.26
CA HIS A 29 -10.71 2.08 1.94
C HIS A 29 -9.38 1.50 2.43
N ILE A 30 -9.43 0.79 3.55
CA ILE A 30 -8.30 0.05 4.13
C ILE A 30 -8.67 -1.43 4.17
N LEU A 31 -7.89 -2.26 3.49
CA LEU A 31 -8.03 -3.72 3.48
C LEU A 31 -6.80 -4.36 4.13
N ILE A 32 -7.01 -5.00 5.28
CA ILE A 32 -6.00 -5.78 5.98
C ILE A 32 -6.23 -7.26 5.74
N VAL A 33 -5.20 -7.95 5.26
CA VAL A 33 -5.14 -9.41 5.20
C VAL A 33 -4.26 -9.89 6.36
N ASP A 34 -4.89 -10.45 7.40
CA ASP A 34 -4.20 -10.93 8.60
C ASP A 34 -3.78 -12.39 8.45
N HIS A 35 -2.49 -12.67 8.61
CA HIS A 35 -1.90 -14.01 8.50
C HIS A 35 -1.84 -14.76 9.85
N GLY A 36 -2.81 -14.51 10.74
CA GLY A 36 -2.91 -15.15 12.04
C GLY A 36 -2.08 -14.45 13.10
N SER A 37 -2.26 -13.13 13.24
CA SER A 37 -1.64 -12.35 14.31
C SER A 37 -2.09 -12.83 15.69
N ARG A 38 -1.17 -12.74 16.66
CA ARG A 38 -1.37 -13.11 18.08
C ARG A 38 -1.18 -11.92 19.02
N ASP A 39 -0.77 -10.79 18.48
CA ASP A 39 -0.68 -9.51 19.17
C ASP A 39 -1.91 -8.64 18.84
N SER A 40 -1.84 -7.35 19.15
CA SER A 40 -2.94 -6.40 18.93
C SER A 40 -3.10 -5.93 17.47
N THR A 41 -2.50 -6.59 16.47
CA THR A 41 -2.55 -6.14 15.05
C THR A 41 -3.97 -5.92 14.55
N VAL A 42 -4.86 -6.88 14.79
CA VAL A 42 -6.26 -6.81 14.34
C VAL A 42 -7.02 -5.70 15.07
N GLN A 43 -6.73 -5.50 16.37
CA GLN A 43 -7.32 -4.41 17.14
C GLN A 43 -6.92 -3.06 16.56
N VAL A 44 -5.61 -2.85 16.33
CA VAL A 44 -5.09 -1.61 15.72
C VAL A 44 -5.75 -1.38 14.36
N ALA A 45 -5.83 -2.40 13.49
CA ALA A 45 -6.51 -2.27 12.20
C ALA A 45 -7.96 -1.76 12.32
N HIS A 46 -8.72 -2.29 13.28
CA HIS A 46 -10.12 -1.89 13.48
C HIS A 46 -10.27 -0.45 14.01
N GLU A 47 -9.33 0.04 14.83
CA GLU A 47 -9.33 1.42 15.33
C GLU A 47 -9.23 2.45 14.19
N TYR A 48 -8.58 2.09 13.08
CA TYR A 48 -8.50 2.91 11.86
C TYR A 48 -9.65 2.64 10.86
N GLY A 49 -10.67 1.89 11.26
CA GLY A 49 -11.82 1.58 10.40
C GLY A 49 -11.50 0.60 9.27
N ALA A 50 -10.43 -0.19 9.40
CA ALA A 50 -10.05 -1.13 8.36
C ALA A 50 -10.99 -2.34 8.26
N ARG A 51 -11.19 -2.81 7.03
CA ARG A 51 -11.78 -4.14 6.78
C ARG A 51 -10.68 -5.18 6.93
N VAL A 52 -10.79 -6.03 7.95
CA VAL A 52 -9.85 -7.12 8.20
C VAL A 52 -10.41 -8.43 7.66
N THR A 53 -9.58 -9.21 6.96
CA THR A 53 -9.89 -10.58 6.53
C THR A 53 -8.75 -11.50 6.91
N ALA A 54 -9.07 -12.73 7.32
CA ALA A 54 -8.05 -13.76 7.53
C ALA A 54 -7.43 -14.17 6.20
N ALA A 55 -6.13 -14.45 6.21
CA ALA A 55 -5.43 -15.02 5.08
C ALA A 55 -5.89 -16.46 4.83
N LEU A 56 -6.21 -16.77 3.58
CA LEU A 56 -6.53 -18.11 3.13
C LEU A 56 -5.25 -18.83 2.67
N PRO A 57 -5.05 -20.11 3.08
CA PRO A 57 -3.92 -20.91 2.61
C PRO A 57 -3.85 -20.95 1.07
N GLY A 58 -2.68 -20.61 0.52
CA GLY A 58 -2.43 -20.61 -0.93
C GLY A 58 -3.05 -19.44 -1.70
N ALA A 59 -3.78 -18.52 -1.05
CA ALA A 59 -4.32 -17.34 -1.71
C ALA A 59 -3.28 -16.20 -1.76
N GLY A 60 -2.92 -15.79 -2.98
CA GLY A 60 -2.09 -14.61 -3.23
C GLY A 60 -2.88 -13.30 -3.24
N PRO A 61 -2.21 -12.15 -3.39
CA PRO A 61 -2.83 -10.81 -3.34
C PRO A 61 -4.02 -10.63 -4.29
N ALA A 62 -3.94 -11.21 -5.50
CA ALA A 62 -5.01 -11.15 -6.50
C ALA A 62 -6.36 -11.68 -5.99
N HIS A 63 -6.37 -12.62 -5.03
CA HIS A 63 -7.60 -13.09 -4.39
C HIS A 63 -8.29 -11.97 -3.61
N TYR A 64 -7.53 -11.25 -2.79
CA TYR A 64 -8.05 -10.21 -1.91
C TYR A 64 -8.39 -8.93 -2.67
N VAL A 65 -7.59 -8.57 -3.69
CA VAL A 65 -7.86 -7.43 -4.58
C VAL A 65 -9.23 -7.55 -5.26
N ARG A 66 -9.62 -8.75 -5.70
CA ARG A 66 -10.96 -8.97 -6.29
C ARG A 66 -12.11 -8.77 -5.30
N SER A 67 -11.85 -8.87 -4.00
CA SER A 67 -12.83 -8.59 -2.94
C SER A 67 -12.84 -7.12 -2.48
N ALA A 68 -11.87 -6.32 -2.93
CA ALA A 68 -11.80 -4.90 -2.60
C ALA A 68 -12.90 -4.11 -3.31
N ALA A 69 -13.18 -2.92 -2.82
CA ALA A 69 -14.07 -1.99 -3.50
C ALA A 69 -13.54 -1.68 -4.92
N PRO A 70 -14.42 -1.47 -5.92
CA PRO A 70 -14.00 -1.12 -7.26
C PRO A 70 -13.09 0.11 -7.28
N GLY A 71 -11.91 0.00 -7.89
CA GLY A 71 -10.96 1.10 -7.94
C GLY A 71 -9.51 0.63 -8.09
N TRP A 72 -8.61 1.42 -7.51
CA TRP A 72 -7.18 1.17 -7.54
C TRP A 72 -6.69 0.65 -6.20
N ILE A 73 -5.59 -0.10 -6.22
CA ILE A 73 -5.00 -0.74 -5.06
C ILE A 73 -3.62 -0.12 -4.81
N LEU A 74 -3.46 0.53 -3.65
CA LEU A 74 -2.16 0.93 -3.13
C LEU A 74 -1.63 -0.21 -2.26
N CYS A 75 -0.54 -0.85 -2.66
CA CYS A 75 0.07 -1.97 -1.94
C CYS A 75 1.21 -1.47 -1.04
N LEU A 76 1.06 -1.60 0.29
CA LEU A 76 2.05 -1.20 1.27
C LEU A 76 2.38 -2.36 2.20
N ASP A 77 3.59 -2.34 2.77
CA ASP A 77 3.92 -3.17 3.92
C ASP A 77 3.54 -2.47 5.26
N PRO A 78 3.31 -3.22 6.35
CA PRO A 78 2.89 -2.62 7.63
C PRO A 78 3.94 -1.71 8.30
N HIS A 79 5.18 -1.75 7.83
CA HIS A 79 6.30 -0.93 8.29
C HIS A 79 6.63 0.20 7.31
N GLU A 80 5.75 0.45 6.35
CA GLU A 80 5.85 1.53 5.37
C GLU A 80 4.83 2.63 5.67
N SER A 81 5.17 3.87 5.38
CA SER A 81 4.27 5.03 5.52
C SER A 81 4.36 5.93 4.29
N VAL A 82 3.26 6.61 3.98
CA VAL A 82 3.14 7.52 2.85
C VAL A 82 3.70 8.89 3.28
N SER A 83 4.68 9.43 2.54
CA SER A 83 5.16 10.79 2.79
C SER A 83 4.08 11.83 2.50
N GLU A 84 4.16 13.03 3.10
CA GLU A 84 3.21 14.12 2.81
C GLU A 84 3.18 14.48 1.31
N SER A 85 4.34 14.51 0.65
CA SER A 85 4.46 14.74 -0.80
C SER A 85 3.78 13.65 -1.61
N LEU A 86 3.88 12.39 -1.19
CA LEU A 86 3.20 11.29 -1.86
C LEU A 86 1.69 11.34 -1.64
N ALA A 87 1.25 11.68 -0.42
CA ALA A 87 -0.16 11.83 -0.12
C ALA A 87 -0.81 12.94 -0.97
N ALA A 88 -0.11 14.08 -1.15
CA ALA A 88 -0.54 15.13 -2.06
C ALA A 88 -0.63 14.65 -3.52
N SER A 89 0.38 13.91 -4.00
CA SER A 89 0.38 13.33 -5.35
C SER A 89 -0.75 12.33 -5.56
N LEU A 90 -1.05 11.49 -4.57
CA LEU A 90 -2.18 10.55 -4.61
C LEU A 90 -3.51 11.30 -4.68
N TYR A 91 -3.68 12.37 -3.89
CA TYR A 91 -4.88 13.17 -3.90
C TYR A 91 -5.11 13.86 -5.26
N GLU A 92 -4.07 14.50 -5.81
CA GLU A 92 -4.09 15.10 -7.15
C GLU A 92 -4.39 14.06 -8.22
N TRP A 93 -3.76 12.88 -8.13
CA TRP A 93 -4.01 11.78 -9.05
C TRP A 93 -5.48 11.31 -8.99
N LYS A 94 -6.07 11.16 -7.80
CA LYS A 94 -7.49 10.75 -7.64
C LYS A 94 -8.47 11.73 -8.31
N LEU A 95 -8.15 13.02 -8.26
CA LEU A 95 -8.93 14.08 -8.89
C LEU A 95 -8.82 14.04 -10.42
N ARG A 96 -7.61 13.85 -10.96
CA ARG A 96 -7.33 13.85 -12.42
C ARG A 96 -7.69 12.54 -13.11
N ALA A 97 -7.56 11.41 -12.42
CA ALA A 97 -7.88 10.08 -12.93
C ALA A 97 -9.37 9.90 -13.27
N ALA A 98 -10.23 10.83 -12.86
CA ALA A 98 -11.62 10.91 -13.31
C ALA A 98 -11.78 11.20 -14.82
N GLY A 99 -10.68 11.35 -15.59
CA GLY A 99 -10.75 11.66 -17.03
C GLY A 99 -9.72 11.03 -17.97
N ALA A 100 -8.42 10.89 -17.62
CA ALA A 100 -7.42 10.60 -18.67
C ALA A 100 -5.99 10.22 -18.19
N ALA A 101 -5.78 9.15 -17.42
CA ALA A 101 -4.40 8.68 -17.18
C ALA A 101 -4.09 7.41 -18.01
N PRO A 102 -3.25 7.49 -19.06
CA PRO A 102 -2.67 6.32 -19.70
C PRO A 102 -1.55 5.79 -18.80
N GLY A 103 -1.85 4.75 -18.04
CA GLY A 103 -0.88 4.01 -17.22
C GLY A 103 -1.55 2.81 -16.59
N ARG A 104 -1.03 1.60 -16.81
CA ARG A 104 -1.57 0.39 -16.16
C ARG A 104 -1.14 0.27 -14.71
N ALA A 105 -0.17 1.07 -14.25
CA ALA A 105 0.31 1.08 -12.87
C ALA A 105 1.18 2.33 -12.62
N PHE A 106 1.42 2.62 -11.36
CA PHE A 106 2.34 3.68 -10.93
C PHE A 106 3.39 3.15 -9.96
N SER A 107 4.60 3.68 -10.12
CA SER A 107 5.75 3.38 -9.27
C SER A 107 6.06 4.53 -8.32
N ILE A 108 6.59 4.20 -7.15
CA ILE A 108 6.86 5.14 -6.07
C ILE A 108 8.26 4.84 -5.54
N PHE A 109 9.06 5.88 -5.27
CA PHE A 109 10.36 5.70 -4.62
C PHE A 109 10.17 5.29 -3.17
N VAL A 110 11.08 4.45 -2.69
CA VAL A 110 11.13 4.06 -1.28
C VAL A 110 12.36 4.68 -0.66
N ARG A 111 12.19 5.31 0.49
CA ARG A 111 13.29 5.73 1.36
C ARG A 111 13.26 4.84 2.58
N GLU A 112 14.37 4.17 2.85
CA GLU A 112 14.50 3.17 3.90
C GLU A 112 15.31 3.75 5.06
N GLU A 113 14.78 3.62 6.27
CA GLU A 113 15.50 3.88 7.50
C GLU A 113 16.52 2.76 7.73
N THR A 114 17.73 3.15 8.06
CA THR A 114 18.81 2.24 8.45
C THR A 114 19.43 2.74 9.76
N ALA A 115 20.24 1.91 10.41
CA ALA A 115 21.03 2.33 11.57
C ALA A 115 21.89 3.59 11.34
N ASP A 116 22.32 3.85 10.09
CA ASP A 116 23.16 5.01 9.71
C ASP A 116 22.35 6.19 9.15
N GLY A 117 21.00 6.10 9.18
CA GLY A 117 20.09 7.12 8.67
C GLY A 117 19.29 6.67 7.46
N TRP A 118 18.75 7.63 6.70
CA TRP A 118 17.84 7.35 5.59
C TRP A 118 18.58 7.14 4.27
N VAL A 119 18.24 6.06 3.56
CA VAL A 119 18.79 5.72 2.25
C VAL A 119 17.66 5.62 1.22
N GLN A 120 17.83 6.26 0.06
CA GLN A 120 16.88 6.10 -1.03
C GLN A 120 17.15 4.81 -1.81
N ILE A 121 16.12 3.99 -2.00
CA ILE A 121 16.17 2.84 -2.90
C ILE A 121 16.26 3.34 -4.35
N PRO A 122 17.29 2.98 -5.14
CA PRO A 122 17.55 3.59 -6.43
C PRO A 122 16.46 3.40 -7.48
N LEU A 123 15.62 2.37 -7.32
CA LEU A 123 14.58 2.00 -8.26
C LEU A 123 13.22 2.16 -7.61
N ALA A 124 12.36 2.99 -8.21
CA ALA A 124 10.97 3.10 -7.81
C ALA A 124 10.26 1.75 -7.97
N GLN A 125 9.39 1.43 -7.03
CA GLN A 125 8.68 0.15 -6.96
C GLN A 125 7.24 0.36 -7.39
N THR A 126 6.66 -0.60 -8.13
CA THR A 126 5.26 -0.54 -8.55
C THR A 126 4.34 -0.75 -7.34
N ARG A 127 3.50 0.24 -7.04
CA ARG A 127 2.78 0.30 -5.75
C ARG A 127 1.30 0.64 -5.89
N LEU A 128 0.91 1.37 -6.94
CA LEU A 128 -0.49 1.69 -7.23
C LEU A 128 -0.92 0.98 -8.53
N VAL A 129 -1.84 0.02 -8.42
CA VAL A 129 -2.23 -0.87 -9.52
C VAL A 129 -3.75 -0.96 -9.67
N PRO A 130 -4.28 -1.26 -10.86
CA PRO A 130 -5.70 -1.49 -11.07
C PRO A 130 -6.13 -2.82 -10.43
N GLN A 131 -7.43 -2.97 -10.22
CA GLN A 131 -8.00 -4.17 -9.60
C GLN A 131 -7.79 -5.47 -10.43
N ASP A 132 -7.52 -5.36 -11.74
CA ASP A 132 -7.23 -6.50 -12.63
C ASP A 132 -5.74 -6.89 -12.67
N TRP A 133 -4.92 -6.33 -11.78
CA TRP A 133 -3.49 -6.61 -11.70
C TRP A 133 -3.20 -8.08 -11.32
N HIS A 134 -2.27 -8.70 -12.06
CA HIS A 134 -1.98 -10.14 -11.96
C HIS A 134 -0.49 -10.47 -11.80
N ARG A 135 0.40 -9.47 -11.80
CA ARG A 135 1.85 -9.66 -11.71
C ARG A 135 2.34 -9.33 -10.30
N TRP A 136 2.55 -10.33 -9.47
CA TRP A 136 2.90 -10.16 -8.05
C TRP A 136 4.31 -10.70 -7.76
N ASP A 137 5.02 -10.05 -6.85
CA ASP A 137 6.27 -10.50 -6.24
C ASP A 137 6.08 -10.51 -4.71
N GLY A 138 5.90 -11.71 -4.15
CA GLY A 138 5.37 -11.86 -2.78
C GLY A 138 3.98 -11.23 -2.63
N PHE A 139 3.86 -10.28 -1.70
CA PHE A 139 2.61 -9.53 -1.46
C PHE A 139 2.52 -8.20 -2.20
N LEU A 140 3.58 -7.81 -2.91
CA LEU A 140 3.66 -6.54 -3.63
C LEU A 140 3.53 -6.76 -5.14
N PRO A 141 3.15 -5.73 -5.90
CA PRO A 141 3.22 -5.79 -7.36
C PRO A 141 4.65 -6.03 -7.84
N GLN A 142 4.82 -6.95 -8.78
CA GLN A 142 6.06 -7.07 -9.51
C GLN A 142 6.35 -5.76 -10.26
N LEU A 143 7.61 -5.33 -10.27
CA LEU A 143 8.04 -4.13 -10.99
C LEU A 143 7.54 -4.11 -12.45
N ASP A 144 6.82 -3.06 -12.79
CA ASP A 144 6.49 -2.70 -14.16
C ASP A 144 7.34 -1.51 -14.60
N ARG A 145 8.26 -1.74 -15.54
CA ARG A 145 9.15 -0.70 -16.08
C ARG A 145 8.42 0.35 -16.91
N SER A 146 7.17 0.08 -17.30
CA SER A 146 6.31 1.04 -17.98
C SER A 146 5.46 1.87 -17.02
N ALA A 147 5.48 1.56 -15.72
CA ALA A 147 4.73 2.31 -14.72
C ALA A 147 5.27 3.73 -14.59
N VAL A 148 4.34 4.69 -14.55
CA VAL A 148 4.67 6.10 -14.36
C VAL A 148 5.07 6.33 -12.90
N VAL A 149 6.13 7.09 -12.67
CA VAL A 149 6.57 7.42 -11.32
C VAL A 149 5.68 8.54 -10.75
N LEU A 150 5.11 8.32 -9.56
CA LEU A 150 4.45 9.37 -8.78
C LEU A 150 5.48 10.12 -7.94
N GLU A 151 5.29 11.42 -7.80
CA GLU A 151 6.10 12.26 -6.93
C GLU A 151 5.83 11.95 -5.45
N GLY A 152 6.90 11.95 -4.65
CA GLY A 152 6.88 11.56 -3.24
C GLY A 152 7.50 10.20 -2.98
N GLU A 153 7.48 9.79 -1.71
CA GLU A 153 8.21 8.62 -1.22
C GLU A 153 7.31 7.77 -0.31
N ILE A 154 7.54 6.46 -0.35
CA ILE A 154 7.19 5.57 0.75
C ILE A 154 8.37 5.58 1.72
N LEU A 155 8.08 5.86 2.99
CA LEU A 155 9.04 5.79 4.09
C LEU A 155 8.97 4.40 4.71
N ARG A 156 10.03 3.62 4.58
CA ARG A 156 10.14 2.29 5.15
C ARG A 156 10.97 2.34 6.42
N PHE A 157 10.39 1.88 7.53
CA PHE A 157 11.05 1.92 8.83
C PHE A 157 11.65 0.57 9.18
N GLU A 158 12.90 0.57 9.66
CA GLU A 158 13.55 -0.62 10.21
C GLU A 158 13.04 -0.89 11.63
N PHE A 159 12.78 0.18 12.40
CA PHE A 159 12.39 0.10 13.80
C PHE A 159 10.89 0.38 14.00
N PRO A 160 10.26 -0.29 15.00
CA PRO A 160 8.85 -0.07 15.34
C PRO A 160 8.49 1.36 15.71
#